data_AF-A4ERI9-F1
#
_entry.id   AF-A4ERI9-F1
#
_cell.length_a   1.000
_cell.length_b   1.000
_cell.length_c   1.000
_cell.angle_alpha   90.00
_cell.angle_beta   90.00
_cell.angle_gamma   90.00
#
_symmetry.space_group_name_H-M   'P 1'
#
loop_
_entity.id
_entity.type
_entity.pdbx_description
1 polymer ?
#
loop_
_entity_poly.entity_id
_entity_poly.type
_entity_poly.pdbx_seq_one_letter_code
_entity_poly.pdbx_strand_id
1 'polypeptide(L)'
;MHNGQVGGFEGFRRYADMCIPDDLYEHRKGATDSEVLFLIALKEGLATNPLASLEKAVAKLEQLSRKRGCAPHMRLSAALSDGEVLYAARYSSDHIAPSLYYRWNEVSSGWTVVSEPLEAEQDGWTELKPGQFLTLNGEEVRIEAFDPTRYGIDDSCSDAA
;
A
#
# COMPACT_ATOMS: atom_id res chain seq x y z
N MET A 1 -6.26 -3.68 3.21
CA MET A 1 -6.81 -3.83 1.83
C MET A 1 -5.99 -3.01 0.85
N HIS A 2 -5.99 -3.41 -0.42
CA HIS A 2 -5.26 -2.75 -1.51
C HIS A 2 -6.14 -2.77 -2.78
N ASN A 3 -6.19 -1.64 -3.47
CA ASN A 3 -6.78 -1.48 -4.80
C ASN A 3 -5.69 -0.93 -5.73
N GLY A 4 -5.42 -1.65 -6.80
CA GLY A 4 -4.31 -1.36 -7.69
C GLY A 4 -3.72 -2.63 -8.28
N GLN A 5 -2.46 -2.56 -8.67
CA GLN A 5 -1.74 -3.69 -9.25
C GLN A 5 -0.23 -3.51 -9.16
N VAL A 6 0.48 -4.63 -9.13
CA VAL A 6 1.89 -4.70 -9.47
C VAL A 6 2.02 -5.28 -10.89
N GLY A 7 2.54 -4.48 -11.83
CA GLY A 7 2.48 -4.79 -13.26
C GLY A 7 3.27 -6.05 -13.64
N GLY A 8 2.60 -7.04 -14.23
CA GLY A 8 3.22 -8.31 -14.63
C GLY A 8 3.47 -9.31 -13.49
N PHE A 9 2.84 -9.10 -12.33
CA PHE A 9 3.08 -9.88 -11.09
C PHE A 9 3.13 -11.40 -11.29
N GLU A 10 2.18 -11.99 -12.04
CA GLU A 10 2.14 -13.44 -12.27
C GLU A 10 3.45 -13.98 -12.87
N GLY A 11 4.12 -13.21 -13.73
CA GLY A 11 5.39 -13.60 -14.36
C GLY A 11 6.58 -13.64 -13.40
N PHE A 12 6.49 -12.96 -12.25
CA PHE A 12 7.55 -12.94 -11.24
C PHE A 12 7.07 -13.28 -9.83
N ARG A 13 5.87 -13.85 -9.67
CA ARG A 13 5.30 -14.18 -8.36
C ARG A 13 6.25 -15.00 -7.49
N ARG A 14 6.94 -16.00 -8.07
CA ARG A 14 7.96 -16.80 -7.36
C ARG A 14 9.02 -15.92 -6.70
N TYR A 15 9.54 -14.92 -7.41
CA TYR A 15 10.56 -14.00 -6.88
C TYR A 15 10.00 -13.09 -5.80
N ALA A 16 8.74 -12.66 -5.93
CA ALA A 16 8.07 -11.84 -4.94
C ALA A 16 7.77 -12.64 -3.64
N ASP A 17 7.33 -13.89 -3.78
CA ASP A 17 7.07 -14.80 -2.66
C ASP A 17 8.37 -15.09 -1.87
N MET A 18 9.52 -15.17 -2.54
CA MET A 18 10.83 -15.34 -1.88
C MET A 18 11.28 -14.13 -1.05
N CYS A 19 10.61 -12.99 -1.16
CA CYS A 19 10.85 -11.83 -0.31
C CYS A 19 10.09 -11.88 1.02
N ILE A 20 9.15 -12.83 1.18
CA ILE A 20 8.41 -13.09 2.42
C ILE A 20 9.29 -13.98 3.32
N PRO A 21 9.54 -13.60 4.58
CA PRO A 21 10.34 -14.41 5.50
C PRO A 21 9.59 -15.69 5.90
N ASP A 22 10.32 -16.74 6.26
CA ASP A 22 9.77 -18.07 6.55
C ASP A 22 8.68 -18.05 7.64
N ASP A 23 8.84 -17.21 8.67
CA ASP A 23 7.91 -17.05 9.78
C ASP A 23 6.60 -16.35 9.38
N LEU A 24 6.59 -15.59 8.28
CA LEU A 24 5.38 -14.99 7.71
C LEU A 24 4.82 -15.78 6.53
N TYR A 25 5.59 -16.73 5.98
CA TYR A 25 5.17 -17.49 4.79
C TYR A 25 3.95 -18.37 5.06
N GLU A 26 3.76 -18.83 6.30
CA GLU A 26 2.54 -19.56 6.66
C GLU A 26 1.27 -18.71 6.49
N HIS A 27 1.38 -17.38 6.50
CA HIS A 27 0.26 -16.45 6.27
C HIS A 27 0.02 -16.15 4.78
N ARG A 28 0.87 -16.62 3.87
CA ARG A 28 0.64 -16.56 2.42
C ARG A 28 -0.38 -17.63 2.02
N LYS A 29 -1.66 -17.26 1.99
CA LYS A 29 -2.78 -18.18 1.71
C LYS A 29 -3.28 -18.09 0.27
N GLY A 30 -3.13 -16.94 -0.36
CA GLY A 30 -3.52 -16.69 -1.74
C GLY A 30 -2.34 -16.58 -2.69
N ALA A 31 -2.63 -16.07 -3.87
CA ALA A 31 -1.66 -15.85 -4.94
C ALA A 31 -1.60 -14.38 -5.40
N THR A 32 -2.26 -13.46 -4.69
CA THR A 32 -2.37 -12.05 -5.11
C THR A 32 -1.11 -11.25 -4.78
N ASP A 33 -0.88 -10.18 -5.52
CA ASP A 33 0.15 -9.18 -5.24
C ASP A 33 -0.10 -8.42 -3.92
N SER A 34 -1.37 -8.18 -3.61
CA SER A 34 -1.85 -7.44 -2.45
C SER A 34 -1.46 -8.11 -1.13
N GLU A 35 -1.52 -9.44 -1.08
CA GLU A 35 -1.10 -10.22 0.08
C GLU A 35 0.43 -10.23 0.22
N VAL A 36 1.19 -10.35 -0.89
CA VAL A 36 2.65 -10.25 -0.85
C VAL A 36 3.08 -8.86 -0.37
N LEU A 37 2.46 -7.79 -0.87
CA LEU A 37 2.71 -6.43 -0.44
C LEU A 37 2.53 -6.30 1.09
N PHE A 38 1.45 -6.85 1.63
CA PHE A 38 1.17 -6.80 3.06
C PHE A 38 2.19 -7.59 3.90
N LEU A 39 2.54 -8.81 3.48
CA LEU A 39 3.51 -9.65 4.20
C LEU A 39 4.92 -9.07 4.15
N ILE A 40 5.34 -8.48 3.02
CA ILE A 40 6.60 -7.74 2.94
C ILE A 40 6.54 -6.51 3.86
N ALA A 41 5.43 -5.76 3.88
CA ALA A 41 5.32 -4.61 4.77
C ALA A 41 5.43 -5.03 6.25
N LEU A 42 4.82 -6.15 6.66
CA LEU A 42 4.98 -6.71 8.01
C LEU A 42 6.46 -6.98 8.34
N LYS A 43 7.18 -7.65 7.45
CA LYS A 43 8.63 -7.88 7.57
C LYS A 43 9.41 -6.57 7.74
N GLU A 44 9.03 -5.53 6.99
CA GLU A 44 9.71 -4.22 7.02
C GLU A 44 9.41 -3.38 8.28
N GLY A 45 8.54 -3.87 9.17
CA GLY A 45 8.23 -3.24 10.47
C GLY A 45 6.89 -2.51 10.53
N LEU A 46 5.88 -2.98 9.78
CA LEU A 46 4.57 -2.30 9.67
C LEU A 46 3.94 -1.94 11.03
N ALA A 47 4.13 -2.78 12.05
CA ALA A 47 3.60 -2.55 13.40
C ALA A 47 4.25 -1.38 14.14
N THR A 48 5.45 -0.94 13.73
CA THR A 48 6.21 0.13 14.41
C THR A 48 6.31 1.39 13.55
N ASN A 49 6.46 1.25 12.24
CA ASN A 49 6.54 2.38 11.32
C ASN A 49 5.74 2.08 10.04
N PRO A 50 4.40 2.26 10.07
CA PRO A 50 3.52 1.94 8.95
C PRO A 50 3.91 2.62 7.63
N LEU A 51 4.25 3.92 7.69
CA LEU A 51 4.68 4.71 6.54
C LEU A 51 5.92 4.10 5.88
N ALA A 52 7.03 4.02 6.62
CA ALA A 52 8.30 3.57 6.06
C ALA A 52 8.24 2.11 5.59
N SER A 53 7.51 1.27 6.32
CA SER A 53 7.41 -0.17 5.99
C SER A 53 6.62 -0.39 4.70
N LEU A 54 5.52 0.36 4.52
CA LEU A 54 4.76 0.30 3.27
C LEU A 54 5.56 0.90 2.10
N GLU A 55 6.27 2.01 2.30
CA GLU A 55 7.14 2.59 1.26
C GLU A 55 8.20 1.58 0.79
N LYS A 56 8.87 0.87 1.72
CA LYS A 56 9.85 -0.17 1.38
C LYS A 56 9.24 -1.36 0.65
N ALA A 57 8.07 -1.83 1.09
CA ALA A 57 7.37 -2.93 0.43
C ALA A 57 6.97 -2.58 -1.01
N VAL A 58 6.45 -1.36 -1.21
CA VAL A 58 6.13 -0.82 -2.54
C VAL A 58 7.37 -0.68 -3.39
N ALA A 59 8.47 -0.13 -2.86
CA ALA A 59 9.73 0.02 -3.58
C ALA A 59 10.25 -1.33 -4.10
N LYS A 60 10.22 -2.37 -3.26
CA LYS A 60 10.68 -3.72 -3.60
C LYS A 60 9.82 -4.35 -4.71
N LEU A 61 8.49 -4.28 -4.61
CA LEU A 61 7.58 -4.84 -5.62
C LEU A 61 7.60 -4.07 -6.94
N GLU A 62 7.66 -2.75 -6.89
CA GLU A 62 7.80 -1.92 -8.08
C GLU A 62 9.09 -2.26 -8.83
N GLN A 63 10.20 -2.44 -8.12
CA GLN A 63 11.46 -2.78 -8.73
C GLN A 63 11.44 -4.18 -9.37
N LEU A 64 10.85 -5.17 -8.71
CA LEU A 64 10.63 -6.50 -9.31
C LEU A 64 9.81 -6.39 -10.59
N SER A 65 8.76 -5.58 -10.60
CA SER A 65 7.99 -5.28 -11.81
C SER A 65 8.83 -4.60 -12.89
N ARG A 66 9.69 -3.64 -12.54
CA ARG A 66 10.60 -2.98 -13.50
C ARG A 66 11.59 -3.96 -14.12
N LYS A 67 12.07 -4.96 -13.36
CA LYS A 67 13.02 -5.97 -13.82
C LYS A 67 12.37 -7.10 -14.62
N ARG A 68 11.18 -7.55 -14.22
CA ARG A 68 10.60 -8.84 -14.66
C ARG A 68 9.14 -8.75 -15.11
N GLY A 69 8.50 -7.61 -14.87
CA GLY A 69 7.09 -7.37 -15.19
C GLY A 69 6.91 -6.42 -16.36
N CYS A 70 5.83 -5.66 -16.31
CA CYS A 70 5.46 -4.68 -17.34
C CYS A 70 4.79 -3.45 -16.72
N ALA A 71 4.73 -2.35 -17.47
CA ALA A 71 4.03 -1.15 -17.02
C ALA A 71 2.50 -1.33 -17.03
N PRO A 72 1.75 -0.62 -16.17
CA PRO A 72 2.24 0.21 -15.07
C PRO A 72 2.82 -0.65 -13.94
N HIS A 73 3.99 -0.26 -13.43
CA HIS A 73 4.77 -1.12 -12.52
C HIS A 73 4.17 -1.19 -11.12
N MET A 74 3.59 -0.09 -10.67
CA MET A 74 2.91 0.04 -9.41
C MET A 74 1.73 1.01 -9.55
N ARG A 75 0.57 0.59 -9.06
CA ARG A 75 -0.58 1.44 -8.75
C ARG A 75 -1.11 1.00 -7.40
N LEU A 76 -1.35 1.94 -6.51
CA LEU A 76 -1.71 1.65 -5.13
C LEU A 76 -2.67 2.69 -4.57
N SER A 77 -3.80 2.20 -4.09
CA SER A 77 -4.61 2.80 -3.03
C SER A 77 -4.76 1.74 -1.95
N ALA A 78 -4.26 2.01 -0.76
CA ALA A 78 -4.25 1.05 0.33
C ALA A 78 -4.88 1.66 1.59
N ALA A 79 -5.53 0.81 2.36
CA ALA A 79 -6.00 1.12 3.71
C ALA A 79 -5.62 -0.03 4.65
N LEU A 80 -5.08 0.30 5.81
CA LEU A 80 -4.56 -0.64 6.81
C LEU A 80 -4.83 -0.10 8.21
N SER A 81 -4.95 -0.99 9.19
CA SER A 81 -5.21 -0.63 10.58
C SER A 81 -4.62 -1.67 11.52
N ASP A 82 -4.21 -1.22 12.70
CA ASP A 82 -3.83 -2.04 13.86
C ASP A 82 -5.00 -2.28 14.83
N GLY A 83 -6.19 -1.75 14.51
CA GLY A 83 -7.38 -1.79 15.37
C GLY A 83 -7.65 -0.49 16.14
N GLU A 84 -6.67 0.42 16.22
CA GLU A 84 -6.81 1.73 16.88
C GLU A 84 -6.63 2.88 15.88
N VAL A 85 -5.62 2.78 15.03
CA VAL A 85 -5.27 3.79 14.03
C VAL A 85 -5.62 3.29 12.64
N LEU A 86 -6.20 4.16 11.82
CA LEU A 86 -6.45 3.89 10.41
C LEU A 86 -5.42 4.63 9.55
N TYR A 87 -4.73 3.88 8.70
CA TYR A 87 -3.76 4.41 7.76
C TYR A 87 -4.23 4.21 6.33
N ALA A 88 -3.86 5.14 5.46
CA ALA A 88 -4.17 5.08 4.05
C ALA A 88 -2.99 5.60 3.22
N ALA A 89 -2.80 5.06 2.02
CA ALA A 89 -1.74 5.49 1.13
C ALA A 89 -2.23 5.51 -0.32
N ARG A 90 -1.79 6.50 -1.08
CA ARG A 90 -2.08 6.60 -2.51
C ARG A 90 -0.80 6.85 -3.31
N TYR A 91 -0.52 6.00 -4.29
CA TYR A 91 0.71 6.04 -5.06
C TYR A 91 0.55 5.44 -6.46
N SER A 92 1.34 5.92 -7.42
CA SER A 92 1.52 5.27 -8.71
C SER A 92 2.93 5.54 -9.26
N SER A 93 3.45 4.55 -9.98
CA SER A 93 4.65 4.66 -10.80
C SER A 93 4.43 5.44 -12.11
N ASP A 94 3.18 5.71 -12.47
CA ASP A 94 2.75 6.52 -13.62
C ASP A 94 1.82 7.67 -13.19
N HIS A 95 1.19 8.34 -14.16
CA HIS A 95 0.31 9.48 -13.91
C HIS A 95 -1.10 9.08 -13.43
N ILE A 96 -1.41 7.79 -13.29
CA ILE A 96 -2.74 7.27 -12.92
C ILE A 96 -2.64 6.52 -11.59
N ALA A 97 -3.12 7.14 -10.51
CA ALA A 97 -3.25 6.51 -9.20
C ALA A 97 -4.73 6.26 -8.85
N PRO A 98 -5.14 5.03 -8.45
CA PRO A 98 -6.49 4.75 -7.97
C PRO A 98 -6.88 5.75 -6.88
N SER A 99 -8.10 6.28 -6.94
CA SER A 99 -8.55 7.32 -6.04
C SER A 99 -8.71 6.83 -4.60
N LEU A 100 -8.62 7.77 -3.67
CA LEU A 100 -8.90 7.55 -2.26
C LEU A 100 -9.40 8.85 -1.65
N TYR A 101 -10.50 8.76 -0.93
CA TYR A 101 -11.17 9.87 -0.25
C TYR A 101 -11.37 9.52 1.21
N TYR A 102 -11.33 10.54 2.06
CA TYR A 102 -11.60 10.39 3.48
C TYR A 102 -12.50 11.51 4.01
N ARG A 103 -13.26 11.21 5.06
CA ARG A 103 -14.17 12.15 5.71
C ARG A 103 -14.47 11.74 7.15
N TRP A 104 -14.69 12.71 8.02
CA TRP A 104 -15.28 12.48 9.33
C TRP A 104 -16.78 12.23 9.21
N ASN A 105 -17.25 11.11 9.75
CA ASN A 105 -18.67 10.77 9.80
C ASN A 105 -19.22 11.09 11.19
N GLU A 106 -20.05 12.14 11.27
CA GLU A 106 -20.66 12.59 12.52
C GLU A 106 -21.58 11.53 13.16
N VAL A 107 -22.28 10.74 12.35
CA VAL A 107 -23.24 9.73 12.83
C VAL A 107 -22.53 8.59 13.55
N SER A 108 -21.39 8.15 13.01
CA SER A 108 -20.56 7.12 13.65
C SER A 108 -19.49 7.69 14.57
N SER A 109 -19.35 9.02 14.62
CA SER A 109 -18.25 9.72 15.30
C SER A 109 -16.88 9.12 14.96
N GLY A 110 -16.59 8.97 13.68
CA GLY A 110 -15.38 8.29 13.22
C GLY A 110 -15.06 8.52 11.76
N TRP A 111 -13.86 8.11 11.35
CA TRP A 111 -13.40 8.30 9.98
C TRP A 111 -13.96 7.26 9.00
N THR A 112 -14.24 7.71 7.79
CA THR A 112 -14.57 6.86 6.65
C THR A 112 -13.55 7.09 5.54
N VAL A 113 -13.01 6.00 4.98
CA VAL A 113 -12.07 6.03 3.84
C VAL A 113 -12.63 5.16 2.71
N VAL A 114 -12.72 5.71 1.50
CA VAL A 114 -13.34 5.04 0.34
C VAL A 114 -12.54 5.29 -0.93
N SER A 115 -12.68 4.41 -1.94
CA SER A 115 -12.11 4.65 -3.27
C SER A 115 -12.87 5.71 -4.07
N GLU A 116 -14.19 5.76 -3.91
CA GLU A 116 -15.09 6.68 -4.59
C GLU A 116 -16.18 7.16 -3.60
N PRO A 117 -16.56 8.45 -3.59
CA PRO A 117 -17.64 8.94 -2.74
C PRO A 117 -18.97 8.24 -3.09
N LEU A 118 -19.66 7.71 -2.07
CA LEU A 118 -20.91 6.95 -2.25
C LEU A 118 -22.09 7.81 -2.75
N GLU A 119 -22.12 9.08 -2.37
CA GLU A 119 -23.15 10.05 -2.79
C GLU A 119 -22.44 11.36 -3.15
N ALA A 120 -22.54 11.79 -4.42
CA ALA A 120 -21.93 13.03 -4.90
C ALA A 120 -22.50 14.29 -4.21
N GLU A 121 -23.65 14.17 -3.56
CA GLU A 121 -24.37 15.23 -2.85
C GLU A 121 -23.97 15.33 -1.36
N GLN A 122 -23.19 14.38 -0.86
CA GLN A 122 -22.68 14.45 0.50
C GLN A 122 -21.37 15.24 0.53
N ASP A 123 -21.47 16.51 0.91
CA ASP A 123 -20.33 17.41 1.13
C ASP A 123 -19.30 16.82 2.13
N GLY A 124 -18.07 17.33 2.06
CA GLY A 124 -17.03 17.11 3.07
C GLY A 124 -16.01 16.00 2.77
N TRP A 125 -16.06 15.35 1.61
CA TRP A 125 -15.00 14.41 1.20
C TRP A 125 -13.70 15.15 0.87
N THR A 126 -12.60 14.68 1.43
CA THR A 126 -11.26 15.16 1.07
C THR A 126 -10.55 14.10 0.26
N GLU A 127 -10.05 14.47 -0.92
CA GLU A 127 -9.20 13.59 -1.74
C GLU A 127 -7.81 13.47 -1.13
N LEU A 128 -7.34 12.24 -0.93
CA LEU A 128 -5.92 11.99 -0.66
C LEU A 128 -5.17 12.05 -1.99
N LYS A 129 -4.22 12.98 -2.13
CA LYS A 129 -3.48 13.18 -3.38
C LYS A 129 -2.50 12.02 -3.62
N PRO A 130 -2.13 11.72 -4.88
CA PRO A 130 -1.06 10.77 -5.16
C PRO A 130 0.25 11.17 -4.47
N GLY A 131 1.00 10.20 -3.96
CA GLY A 131 2.23 10.42 -3.21
C GLY A 131 1.99 10.88 -1.77
N GLN A 132 0.81 10.58 -1.20
CA GLN A 132 0.48 10.90 0.19
C GLN A 132 0.16 9.66 1.02
N PHE A 133 0.53 9.75 2.29
CA PHE A 133 0.19 8.81 3.36
C PHE A 133 -0.66 9.53 4.39
N LEU A 134 -1.77 8.93 4.79
CA LEU A 134 -2.75 9.44 5.72
C LEU A 134 -2.70 8.59 6.99
N THR A 135 -2.64 9.24 8.14
CA THR A 135 -2.81 8.64 9.47
C THR A 135 -4.00 9.29 10.15
N LEU A 136 -4.94 8.47 10.61
CA LEU A 136 -6.16 8.87 11.30
C LEU A 136 -6.18 8.20 12.68
N ASN A 137 -6.00 8.99 13.72
CA ASN A 137 -5.93 8.52 15.11
C ASN A 137 -6.88 9.35 15.98
N GLY A 138 -8.02 8.77 16.36
CA GLY A 138 -9.11 9.54 16.96
C GLY A 138 -9.57 10.65 16.00
N GLU A 139 -9.54 11.91 16.43
CA GLU A 139 -9.84 13.08 15.59
C GLU A 139 -8.61 13.65 14.86
N GLU A 140 -7.40 13.14 15.15
CA GLU A 140 -6.17 13.61 14.53
C GLU A 140 -6.07 13.14 13.08
N VAL A 141 -5.79 14.08 12.19
CA VAL A 141 -5.46 13.82 10.78
C VAL A 141 -4.03 14.27 10.52
N ARG A 142 -3.19 13.31 10.13
CA ARG A 142 -1.82 13.60 9.69
C ARG A 142 -1.62 13.10 8.27
N ILE A 143 -1.09 13.98 7.42
CA ILE A 143 -0.71 13.66 6.05
C ILE A 143 0.80 13.85 5.89
N GLU A 144 1.44 12.84 5.34
CA GLU A 144 2.87 12.82 5.05
C GLU A 144 3.11 12.47 3.59
N ALA A 145 4.30 12.80 3.09
CA ALA A 145 4.72 12.40 1.75
C ALA A 145 5.00 10.89 1.74
N PHE A 146 4.34 10.17 0.83
CA PHE A 146 4.56 8.75 0.54
C PHE A 146 5.41 8.62 -0.71
N ASP A 147 6.66 8.19 -0.53
CA ASP A 147 7.66 8.17 -1.58
C ASP A 147 8.54 6.91 -1.47
N PRO A 148 8.12 5.82 -2.14
CA PRO A 148 8.89 4.58 -2.23
C PRO A 148 10.30 4.77 -2.80
N THR A 149 10.56 5.84 -3.56
CA THR A 149 11.88 6.04 -4.22
C THR A 149 12.99 6.42 -3.24
N ARG A 150 12.65 6.75 -1.99
CA ARG A 150 13.61 7.08 -0.92
C ARG A 150 14.40 5.87 -0.43
N TYR A 151 13.86 4.67 -0.60
CA TYR A 151 14.47 3.46 -0.05
C TYR A 151 15.38 2.82 -1.09
N GLY A 152 16.60 2.51 -0.63
CA GLY A 152 17.56 1.78 -1.42
C GLY A 152 17.06 0.38 -1.78
N ILE A 153 17.59 -0.12 -2.87
CA ILE A 153 17.31 -1.44 -3.42
C ILE A 153 17.93 -2.50 -2.50
N ASP A 154 17.09 -3.31 -1.84
CA ASP A 154 17.52 -4.56 -1.22
C ASP A 154 17.05 -5.73 -2.10
N ASP A 155 17.96 -6.20 -2.97
CA ASP A 155 17.72 -7.28 -3.93
C ASP A 155 17.97 -8.68 -3.36
N SER A 156 18.26 -8.81 -2.07
CA SER A 156 18.71 -10.06 -1.45
C SER A 156 17.77 -11.26 -1.65
N CYS A 157 16.46 -11.02 -1.82
CA CYS A 157 15.47 -12.05 -2.11
C CYS A 157 15.25 -12.35 -3.60
N SER A 158 15.72 -11.49 -4.52
CA SER A 158 15.38 -11.53 -5.95
C SER A 158 16.34 -12.36 -6.82
N ASP A 159 17.50 -12.73 -6.27
CA ASP A 159 18.57 -13.47 -6.96
C ASP A 159 18.60 -14.97 -6.64
N ALA A 160 17.80 -15.44 -5.68
CA ALA A 160 17.87 -16.82 -5.20
C ALA A 160 17.08 -17.85 -6.03
N ALA A 161 16.84 -17.60 -7.33
CA ALA A 161 16.03 -18.45 -8.20
C ALA A 161 16.79 -19.57 -8.93
#